data_AF-A0A958RRS2-F1
#
_entry.id   AF-A0A958RRS2-F1
#
_cell.length_a   1.000
_cell.length_b   1.000
_cell.length_c   1.000
_cell.angle_alpha   90.00
_cell.angle_beta   90.00
_cell.angle_gamma   90.00
#
_symmetry.space_group_name_H-M   'P 1'
#
loop_
_entity.id
_entity.type
_entity.pdbx_description
1 polymer ?
#
loop_
_entity_poly.entity_id
_entity_poly.type
_entity_poly.pdbx_seq_one_letter_code
_entity_poly.pdbx_strand_id
1 'polypeptide(L)'
;LVGPDSIAFIESQNLNSDQQQRIKQVNHLFSEPKPTLNESLREFYKSLGINFGLRHHGVAEEKINLIGKKAFGDVCHKTNMIPVTEEQLIATLKAAF
;
A
#
# COMPACT_ATOMS: atom_id res chain seq x y z
N LEU A 1 1.04 -4.91 8.55
CA LEU A 1 1.21 -5.10 7.08
C LEU A 1 0.72 -3.85 6.34
N VAL A 2 1.46 -3.40 5.31
CA VAL A 2 1.29 -2.07 4.66
C VAL A 2 0.54 -2.08 3.32
N GLY A 3 0.13 -3.27 2.85
CA GLY A 3 -0.44 -3.46 1.52
C GLY A 3 -1.63 -2.55 1.20
N PRO A 4 -2.68 -2.52 2.04
CA PRO A 4 -3.83 -1.67 1.76
C PRO A 4 -3.50 -0.18 1.75
N ASP A 5 -2.63 0.29 2.63
CA ASP A 5 -2.20 1.70 2.68
C ASP A 5 -1.34 2.07 1.47
N SER A 6 -0.56 1.13 0.95
CA SER A 6 0.22 1.30 -0.28
C SER A 6 -0.69 1.40 -1.51
N ILE A 7 -1.75 0.58 -1.59
CA ILE A 7 -2.75 0.68 -2.64
C ILE A 7 -3.55 1.97 -2.52
N ALA A 8 -3.91 2.39 -1.29
CA ALA A 8 -4.61 3.66 -1.06
C ALA A 8 -3.78 4.85 -1.59
N PHE A 9 -2.47 4.85 -1.33
CA PHE A 9 -1.56 5.86 -1.88
C PHE A 9 -1.53 5.85 -3.42
N ILE A 10 -1.46 4.67 -4.03
CA ILE A 10 -1.48 4.53 -5.49
C ILE A 10 -2.80 5.06 -6.08
N GLU A 11 -3.94 4.66 -5.50
CA GLU A 11 -5.28 5.07 -5.92
C GLU A 11 -5.52 6.58 -5.79
N SER A 12 -4.78 7.26 -4.89
CA SER A 12 -4.86 8.72 -4.75
C SER A 12 -3.99 9.49 -5.76
N GLN A 13 -3.21 8.83 -6.60
CA GLN A 13 -2.38 9.49 -7.61
C GLN A 13 -3.15 9.76 -8.90
N ASN A 14 -2.61 10.65 -9.75
CA ASN A 14 -3.13 10.88 -11.10
C ASN A 14 -2.73 9.73 -12.04
N LEU A 15 -3.48 8.63 -11.98
CA LEU A 15 -3.25 7.43 -12.77
C LEU A 15 -3.74 7.58 -14.21
N ASN A 16 -2.99 7.07 -15.17
CA ASN A 16 -3.45 6.95 -16.55
C ASN A 16 -4.47 5.80 -16.71
N SER A 17 -5.13 5.74 -17.87
CA SER A 17 -6.18 4.76 -18.16
C SER A 17 -5.74 3.31 -17.96
N ASP A 18 -4.51 2.97 -18.34
CA ASP A 18 -3.98 1.61 -18.21
C ASP A 18 -3.74 1.23 -16.73
N GLN A 19 -3.19 2.15 -15.95
CA GLN A 19 -2.96 1.97 -14.51
C GLN A 19 -4.30 1.82 -13.77
N GLN A 20 -5.27 2.69 -14.07
CA GLN A 20 -6.62 2.60 -13.50
C GLN A 20 -7.29 1.26 -13.86
N GLN A 21 -7.13 0.81 -15.11
CA GLN A 21 -7.71 -0.45 -15.56
C GLN A 21 -7.10 -1.65 -14.84
N ARG A 22 -5.79 -1.66 -14.60
CA ARG A 22 -5.12 -2.71 -13.82
C ARG A 22 -5.66 -2.80 -12.40
N ILE A 23 -5.80 -1.67 -11.70
CA ILE A 23 -6.38 -1.63 -10.36
C ILE A 23 -7.81 -2.20 -10.37
N LYS A 24 -8.64 -1.75 -11.32
CA LYS A 24 -10.00 -2.27 -11.48
C LYS A 24 -10.00 -3.78 -11.70
N GLN A 25 -9.18 -4.29 -12.62
CA GLN A 25 -9.09 -5.73 -12.91
C GLN A 25 -8.75 -6.54 -11.66
N VAL A 26 -7.75 -6.11 -10.88
CA VAL A 26 -7.39 -6.78 -9.63
C VAL A 26 -8.53 -6.70 -8.62
N ASN A 27 -9.22 -5.56 -8.53
CA ASN A 27 -10.37 -5.41 -7.62
C ASN A 27 -11.50 -6.38 -7.97
N HIS A 28 -11.75 -6.64 -9.26
CA HIS A 28 -12.77 -7.58 -9.72
C HIS A 28 -12.40 -9.07 -9.50
N LEU A 29 -11.17 -9.38 -9.05
CA LEU A 29 -10.81 -10.75 -8.65
C LEU A 29 -11.37 -11.13 -7.28
N PHE A 30 -11.74 -10.16 -6.45
CA PHE A 30 -12.38 -10.43 -5.16
C PHE A 30 -13.83 -10.85 -5.38
N SER A 31 -14.32 -11.81 -4.58
CA SER A 31 -15.70 -12.30 -4.67
C SER A 31 -16.74 -11.22 -4.34
N GLU A 32 -16.38 -10.29 -3.46
CA GLU A 32 -17.21 -9.14 -3.06
C GLU A 32 -16.39 -7.85 -3.16
N PRO A 33 -16.20 -7.32 -4.39
CA PRO A 33 -15.38 -6.13 -4.58
C PRO A 33 -16.01 -4.90 -3.93
N LYS A 34 -15.17 -4.09 -3.28
CA LYS A 34 -15.51 -2.78 -2.72
C LYS A 34 -15.28 -1.67 -3.76
N PRO A 35 -15.77 -0.44 -3.54
CA PRO A 35 -15.54 0.69 -4.42
C PRO A 35 -14.07 0.90 -4.82
N THR A 36 -13.13 0.62 -3.92
CA THR A 36 -11.68 0.71 -4.16
C THR A 36 -10.97 -0.60 -3.85
N LEU A 37 -9.81 -0.81 -4.47
CA LEU A 37 -8.99 -1.99 -4.25
C LEU A 37 -8.42 -2.01 -2.82
N ASN A 38 -8.08 -0.84 -2.25
CA ASN A 38 -7.61 -0.80 -0.86
C ASN A 38 -8.67 -1.33 0.13
N GLU A 39 -9.95 -1.03 -0.09
CA GLU A 39 -11.06 -1.49 0.76
C GLU A 39 -11.24 -3.01 0.64
N SER A 40 -11.26 -3.54 -0.59
CA SER A 40 -11.32 -4.99 -0.83
C SER A 40 -10.15 -5.72 -0.15
N LEU A 41 -8.94 -5.18 -0.26
CA LEU A 41 -7.76 -5.75 0.41
C LEU A 41 -7.87 -5.68 1.94
N ARG A 42 -8.43 -4.62 2.51
CA ARG A 42 -8.66 -4.54 3.97
C ARG A 42 -9.67 -5.58 4.41
N GLU A 43 -10.77 -5.78 3.69
CA GLU A 43 -11.72 -6.82 4.08
C GLU A 43 -11.13 -8.23 3.95
N PHE A 44 -10.38 -8.49 2.88
CA PHE A 44 -9.71 -9.76 2.69
C PHE A 44 -8.68 -10.06 3.79
N TYR A 45 -7.86 -9.08 4.17
CA TYR A 45 -6.91 -9.29 5.27
C TYR A 45 -7.63 -9.51 6.61
N LYS A 46 -8.76 -8.82 6.85
CA LYS A 46 -9.59 -9.06 8.05
C LYS A 46 -10.14 -10.48 8.08
N SER A 47 -10.62 -11.00 6.94
CA SER A 47 -11.16 -12.37 6.88
C SER A 47 -10.10 -13.44 7.12
N LEU A 48 -8.83 -13.13 6.85
CA LEU A 48 -7.68 -13.98 7.18
C LEU A 48 -7.18 -13.81 8.64
N GLY A 49 -7.79 -12.93 9.44
CA GLY A 49 -7.33 -12.63 10.80
C GLY A 49 -6.02 -11.83 10.87
N ILE A 50 -5.66 -11.14 9.78
CA ILE A 50 -4.44 -10.33 9.72
C ILE A 50 -4.71 -8.94 10.31
N ASN A 51 -3.95 -8.58 11.35
CA ASN A 51 -3.97 -7.23 11.92
C ASN A 51 -3.18 -6.25 11.03
N PHE A 52 -3.82 -5.13 10.64
CA PHE A 52 -3.16 -4.01 9.96
C PHE A 52 -2.29 -3.23 10.94
N GLY A 53 -1.50 -2.30 10.42
CA GLY A 53 -0.70 -1.42 11.27
C GLY A 53 0.67 -2.01 11.57
N LEU A 54 1.75 -1.29 11.30
CA LEU A 54 3.12 -1.70 11.62
C LEU A 54 3.30 -1.90 13.13
N ARG A 55 2.59 -1.12 13.97
CA ARG A 55 2.64 -1.25 15.43
C ARG A 55 2.23 -2.62 15.94
N HIS A 56 1.30 -3.28 15.25
CA HIS A 56 0.81 -4.62 15.62
C HIS A 56 1.81 -5.74 15.29
N HIS A 57 2.91 -5.41 14.60
CA HIS A 57 3.97 -6.34 14.20
C HIS A 57 5.33 -5.95 14.80
N GLY A 58 5.35 -5.21 15.92
CA GLY A 58 6.57 -4.91 16.68
C GLY A 58 7.48 -3.85 16.05
N VAL A 59 6.98 -3.09 15.06
CA VAL A 59 7.74 -1.97 14.50
C VAL A 59 7.59 -0.77 15.43
N ALA A 60 8.73 -0.21 15.85
CA ALA A 60 8.76 1.00 16.66
C ALA A 60 8.59 2.24 15.76
N GLU A 61 7.84 3.25 16.23
CA GLU A 61 7.48 4.43 15.43
C GLU A 61 8.72 5.22 14.99
N GLU A 62 9.72 5.32 15.87
CA GLU A 62 10.99 5.98 15.59
C GLU A 62 11.79 5.31 14.47
N LYS A 63 11.49 4.05 14.14
CA LYS A 63 12.13 3.31 13.04
C LYS A 63 11.49 3.61 11.68
N ILE A 64 10.29 4.19 11.61
CA ILE A 64 9.56 4.38 10.34
C ILE A 64 10.39 5.15 9.31
N ASN A 65 11.02 6.26 9.72
CA ASN A 65 11.85 7.06 8.81
C ASN A 65 13.05 6.26 8.28
N LEU A 66 13.69 5.45 9.14
CA LEU A 66 14.81 4.60 8.75
C LEU A 66 14.36 3.50 7.78
N ILE A 67 13.19 2.90 8.02
CA ILE A 67 12.61 1.87 7.15
C ILE A 67 12.27 2.47 5.79
N GLY A 68 11.66 3.65 5.74
CA GLY A 68 11.33 4.33 4.49
C GLY A 68 12.57 4.68 3.65
N LYS A 69 13.63 5.18 4.29
CA LYS A 69 14.95 5.39 3.65
C LYS A 69 15.51 4.12 3.04
N LYS A 70 15.47 3.02 3.78
CA LYS A 70 15.93 1.71 3.29
C LYS A 70 15.07 1.19 2.14
N ALA A 71 13.75 1.36 2.22
CA ALA A 71 12.82 0.97 1.17
C ALA A 71 13.03 1.76 -0.12
N PHE A 72 13.37 3.05 -0.03
CA PHE A 72 13.73 3.86 -1.20
C PHE A 72 15.09 3.45 -1.80
N GLY A 73 16.03 2.99 -0.98
CA GLY A 73 17.31 2.45 -1.44
C GLY A 73 17.22 1.06 -2.08
N ASP A 74 16.10 0.34 -1.92
CA ASP A 74 15.86 -0.96 -2.52
C ASP A 74 15.44 -0.79 -3.99
N VAL A 75 16.06 -1.53 -4.92
CA VAL A 75 15.80 -1.41 -6.36
C VAL A 75 14.36 -1.72 -6.78
N CYS A 76 13.58 -2.44 -5.96
CA CYS A 76 12.19 -2.80 -6.26
C CYS A 76 11.30 -1.58 -6.49
N HIS A 77 11.57 -0.43 -5.85
CA HIS A 77 10.73 0.77 -6.05
C HIS A 77 10.77 1.31 -7.49
N LYS A 78 11.82 0.97 -8.27
CA LYS A 78 12.01 1.45 -9.65
C LYS A 78 11.02 0.85 -10.64
N THR A 79 10.44 -0.30 -10.31
CA THR A 79 9.45 -0.98 -11.15
C THR A 79 8.02 -0.81 -10.61
N ASN A 80 7.84 0.06 -9.61
CA ASN A 80 6.51 0.38 -9.10
C ASN A 80 5.64 0.99 -10.21
N MET A 81 4.33 0.77 -10.13
CA MET A 81 3.39 1.23 -11.16
C MET A 81 3.43 2.74 -11.38
N ILE A 82 3.83 3.48 -10.34
CA ILE A 82 4.09 4.92 -10.35
C ILE A 82 5.48 5.18 -9.77
N PRO A 83 6.20 6.22 -10.24
CA PRO A 83 7.38 6.71 -9.54
C PRO A 83 7.01 7.16 -8.13
N VAL A 84 7.87 6.86 -7.15
CA VAL A 84 7.67 7.23 -5.75
C VAL A 84 8.90 7.94 -5.22
N THR A 85 8.69 8.94 -4.37
CA THR A 85 9.78 9.60 -3.62
C THR A 85 10.00 8.92 -2.27
N GLU A 86 11.15 9.19 -1.64
CA GLU A 86 11.43 8.72 -0.28
C GLU A 86 10.36 9.22 0.70
N GLU A 87 9.96 10.50 0.59
CA GLU A 87 8.96 11.12 1.46
C GLU A 87 7.60 10.43 1.32
N GLN A 88 7.20 10.06 0.10
CA GLN A 88 5.95 9.36 -0.16
C GLN A 88 5.96 7.94 0.42
N LEU A 89 7.10 7.23 0.33
CA LEU A 89 7.25 5.93 0.99
C LEU A 89 7.15 6.06 2.52
N ILE A 90 7.83 7.05 3.11
CA ILE A 90 7.74 7.31 4.55
C ILE A 90 6.31 7.67 4.95
N ALA A 91 5.62 8.53 4.19
CA ALA A 91 4.24 8.91 4.46
C ALA A 91 3.30 7.69 4.41
N THR A 92 3.50 6.78 3.46
CA THR A 92 2.75 5.52 3.35
C THR A 92 2.99 4.62 4.57
N LEU A 93 4.24 4.49 5.03
CA LEU A 93 4.56 3.73 6.24
C LEU A 93 3.92 4.34 7.50
N LYS A 94 3.86 5.68 7.59
CA LYS A 94 3.18 6.37 8.69
C LYS A 94 1.66 6.16 8.66
N ALA A 95 1.04 6.23 7.48
CA ALA A 95 -0.38 5.92 7.32
C ALA A 95 -0.71 4.47 7.74
N ALA A 96 0.24 3.56 7.50
CA ALA A 96 0.14 2.15 7.84
C ALA A 96 0.61 1.80 9.25
N PHE A 97 0.80 2.76 10.18
CA PHE A 97 1.27 2.49 11.54
C PHE A 97 0.14 2.14 12.52
#